data_AF-A0A2Z5UNC8-F1
#
_entry.id   AF-A0A2Z5UNC8-F1
#
_cell.length_a   1.000
_cell.length_b   1.000
_cell.length_c   1.000
_cell.angle_alpha   90.00
_cell.angle_beta   90.00
_cell.angle_gamma   90.00
#
_symmetry.space_group_name_H-M   'P 1'
#
loop_
_entity.id
_entity.type
_entity.pdbx_description
1 polymer ?
#
loop_
_entity_poly.entity_id
_entity_poly.type
_entity_poly.pdbx_seq_one_letter_code
_entity_poly.pdbx_strand_id
1 'polypeptide(L)'
;MKDYRSAIDKALMDQARLASMSEAASLARFQQEMFGGVTRQQLAELSQTASATQRALEDAAKPYGGVAQMMREIENQRRSVDEFLKAPGILEAIEEARRGHWASAFAGYKISDLSKLYGGSLDTVLSSAAEQSRHILSSTPVADAATAAAIKASYPLDSLIAGVSAKMTVIAGVTAVSGVETPAYDAAFHGLLGDWRLRPDLPERFWNDKSYREDRYRRADVDAGLIDVEPQVAVELMISSGLIGGTVEPDGAVALLSFGSVSMAIRATDAEVDAYRVIRSFERRLRDFIRGKLEAHAGPGWLKRRVDGAIVKRATDKRDAALKSGESVTDLLEFTDLGELMEIILRGDNWSDTFEAVFVNRDRFRQDMLTLLALRRPVAHSRVIDSPQLAEAMLVMHRLDARMSGA
;
A
#
# COMPACT_ATOMS: atom_id res chain seq x y z
N MET A 1 7.10 -63.86 -10.48
CA MET A 1 6.47 -62.51 -10.47
C MET A 1 6.14 -61.98 -9.06
N LYS A 2 5.84 -62.81 -8.05
CA LYS A 2 5.61 -62.31 -6.67
C LYS A 2 6.90 -61.82 -5.95
N ASP A 3 8.07 -62.38 -6.25
CA ASP A 3 9.33 -61.97 -5.58
C ASP A 3 9.91 -60.63 -6.06
N TYR A 4 9.63 -60.18 -7.29
CA TYR A 4 10.16 -58.92 -7.80
C TYR A 4 9.48 -57.69 -7.21
N ARG A 5 8.19 -57.77 -6.86
CA ARG A 5 7.48 -56.66 -6.19
C ARG A 5 7.99 -56.42 -4.77
N SER A 6 8.26 -57.49 -4.03
CA SER A 6 8.82 -57.40 -2.66
C SER A 6 10.19 -56.71 -2.64
N ALA A 7 11.04 -57.00 -3.64
CA ALA A 7 12.36 -56.37 -3.75
C ALA A 7 12.27 -54.87 -4.11
N ILE A 8 11.31 -54.47 -4.95
CA ILE A 8 11.10 -53.06 -5.36
C ILE A 8 10.51 -52.25 -4.20
N ASP A 9 9.54 -52.78 -3.47
CA ASP A 9 8.93 -52.10 -2.32
C ASP A 9 9.95 -51.89 -1.19
N LYS A 10 10.84 -52.87 -0.97
CA LYS A 10 11.95 -52.73 0.00
C LYS A 10 12.94 -51.66 -0.42
N ALA A 11 13.32 -51.61 -1.70
CA ALA A 11 14.25 -50.60 -2.22
C ALA A 11 13.67 -49.18 -2.13
N LEU A 12 12.36 -49.01 -2.38
CA LEU A 12 11.68 -47.72 -2.25
C LEU A 12 11.58 -47.25 -0.79
N MET A 13 11.33 -48.16 0.16
CA MET A 13 11.35 -47.81 1.58
C MET A 13 12.76 -47.46 2.09
N ASP A 14 13.79 -48.16 1.62
CA ASP A 14 15.17 -47.85 1.98
C ASP A 14 15.61 -46.49 1.38
N GLN A 15 15.16 -46.15 0.18
CA GLN A 15 15.43 -44.84 -0.45
C GLN A 15 14.69 -43.70 0.27
N ALA A 16 13.44 -43.91 0.72
CA ALA A 16 12.70 -42.95 1.52
C ALA A 16 13.32 -42.73 2.91
N ARG A 17 13.88 -43.78 3.53
CA ARG A 17 14.67 -43.67 4.77
C ARG A 17 15.97 -42.91 4.57
N LEU A 18 16.68 -43.14 3.47
CA LEU A 18 17.90 -42.41 3.15
C LEU A 18 17.63 -40.92 2.88
N ALA A 19 16.51 -40.60 2.23
CA ALA A 19 16.07 -39.23 2.01
C ALA A 19 15.72 -38.51 3.33
N SER A 20 14.99 -39.16 4.24
CA SER A 20 14.67 -38.57 5.55
C SER A 20 15.89 -38.43 6.46
N MET A 21 16.85 -39.35 6.38
CA MET A 21 18.12 -39.23 7.08
C MET A 21 19.01 -38.12 6.51
N SER A 22 18.98 -37.89 5.19
CA SER A 22 19.65 -36.79 4.52
C SER A 22 19.05 -35.43 4.91
N GLU A 23 17.72 -35.34 4.96
CA GLU A 23 17.01 -34.15 5.45
C GLU A 23 17.31 -33.88 6.93
N ALA A 24 17.28 -34.91 7.78
CA ALA A 24 17.64 -34.78 9.19
C ALA A 24 19.11 -34.35 9.38
N ALA A 25 20.03 -34.85 8.55
CA ALA A 25 21.44 -34.45 8.57
C ALA A 25 21.67 -33.03 8.03
N SER A 26 20.85 -32.58 7.07
CA SER A 26 20.87 -31.20 6.56
C SER A 26 20.29 -30.21 7.57
N LEU A 27 19.22 -30.60 8.27
CA LEU A 27 18.62 -29.83 9.35
C LEU A 27 19.56 -29.75 10.56
N ALA A 28 20.25 -30.85 10.90
CA ALA A 28 21.25 -30.87 11.96
C ALA A 28 22.48 -30.01 11.61
N ARG A 29 22.95 -30.02 10.36
CA ARG A 29 24.03 -29.12 9.89
C ARG A 29 23.59 -27.66 9.88
N PHE A 30 22.39 -27.37 9.40
CA PHE A 30 21.81 -26.02 9.43
C PHE A 30 21.66 -25.51 10.86
N GLN A 31 21.20 -26.36 11.79
CA GLN A 31 21.14 -26.04 13.22
C GLN A 31 22.55 -25.84 13.82
N GLN A 32 23.54 -26.65 13.44
CA GLN A 32 24.91 -26.51 13.94
C GLN A 32 25.59 -25.25 13.40
N GLU A 33 25.32 -24.85 12.16
CA GLU A 33 25.84 -23.62 11.54
C GLU A 33 25.13 -22.36 12.06
N MET A 34 23.80 -22.40 12.26
CA MET A 34 23.04 -21.27 12.80
C MET A 34 23.25 -21.04 14.30
N PHE A 35 23.51 -22.10 15.07
CA PHE A 35 23.54 -22.05 16.54
C PHE A 35 24.89 -22.44 17.13
N GLY A 36 25.98 -22.50 16.34
CA GLY A 36 27.31 -22.93 16.77
C GLY A 36 27.99 -22.08 17.85
N GLY A 37 27.43 -20.90 18.18
CA GLY A 37 27.85 -20.04 19.29
C GLY A 37 26.79 -19.91 20.41
N VAL A 38 25.68 -20.62 20.32
CA VAL A 38 24.53 -20.46 21.22
C VAL A 38 24.66 -21.45 22.38
N THR A 39 24.77 -20.92 23.59
CA THR A 39 24.86 -21.73 24.80
C THR A 39 23.60 -22.56 25.00
N ARG A 40 23.71 -23.72 25.69
CA ARG A 40 22.53 -24.53 26.07
C ARG A 40 21.46 -23.72 26.81
N GLN A 41 21.88 -22.69 27.56
CA GLN A 41 21.00 -21.78 28.27
C GLN A 41 20.18 -20.92 27.29
N GLN A 42 20.82 -20.31 26.29
CA GLN A 42 20.12 -19.53 25.26
C GLN A 42 19.16 -20.39 24.41
N LEU A 43 19.52 -21.64 24.13
CA LEU A 43 18.62 -22.61 23.48
C LEU A 43 17.39 -22.93 24.35
N ALA A 44 17.57 -23.05 25.66
CA ALA A 44 16.46 -23.27 26.59
C ALA A 44 15.53 -22.04 26.69
N GLU A 45 16.10 -20.83 26.72
CA GLU A 45 15.34 -19.57 26.72
C GLU A 45 14.54 -19.37 25.43
N LEU A 46 15.13 -19.67 24.26
CA LEU A 46 14.43 -19.65 22.96
C LEU A 46 13.29 -20.67 22.92
N SER A 47 13.51 -21.88 23.42
CA SER A 47 12.47 -22.92 23.47
C SER A 47 11.31 -22.54 24.40
N GLN A 48 11.61 -21.93 25.55
CA GLN A 48 10.59 -21.41 26.47
C GLN A 48 9.80 -20.26 25.83
N THR A 49 10.49 -19.35 25.15
CA THR A 49 9.84 -18.23 24.44
C THR A 49 8.93 -18.73 23.34
N ALA A 50 9.41 -19.64 22.49
CA ALA A 50 8.60 -20.26 21.43
C ALA A 50 7.38 -21.00 21.99
N SER A 51 7.54 -21.74 23.10
CA SER A 51 6.44 -22.44 23.76
C SER A 51 5.42 -21.49 24.40
N ALA A 52 5.86 -20.33 24.88
CA ALA A 52 4.99 -19.29 25.40
C ALA A 52 4.23 -18.59 24.27
N THR A 53 4.90 -18.27 23.16
CA THR A 53 4.28 -17.71 21.95
C THR A 53 3.25 -18.68 21.36
N GLN A 54 3.56 -19.97 21.27
CA GLN A 54 2.62 -20.98 20.79
C GLN A 54 1.38 -21.06 21.68
N ARG A 55 1.55 -21.06 23.02
CA ARG A 55 0.43 -21.06 23.95
C ARG A 55 -0.41 -19.79 23.84
N ALA A 56 0.21 -18.62 23.73
CA ALA A 56 -0.50 -17.36 23.51
C ALA A 56 -1.28 -17.37 22.18
N LEU A 57 -0.71 -17.94 21.11
CA LEU A 57 -1.37 -18.09 19.82
C LEU A 57 -2.54 -19.08 19.89
N GLU A 58 -2.37 -20.21 20.57
CA GLU A 58 -3.42 -21.20 20.80
C GLU A 58 -4.56 -20.61 21.64
N ASP A 59 -4.24 -19.86 22.70
CA ASP A 59 -5.20 -19.18 23.55
C ASP A 59 -5.97 -18.09 22.79
N ALA A 60 -5.28 -17.28 21.99
CA ALA A 60 -5.91 -16.29 21.12
C ALA A 60 -6.78 -16.93 20.03
N ALA A 61 -6.45 -18.15 19.60
CA ALA A 61 -7.20 -18.88 18.59
C ALA A 61 -8.36 -19.74 19.16
N LYS A 62 -8.47 -19.91 20.48
CA LYS A 62 -9.57 -20.66 21.12
C LYS A 62 -10.96 -20.18 20.73
N PRO A 63 -11.28 -18.86 20.68
CA PRO A 63 -12.58 -18.38 20.21
C PRO A 63 -12.91 -18.82 18.79
N TYR A 64 -11.89 -19.09 17.98
CA TYR A 64 -12.00 -19.46 16.57
C TYR A 64 -11.96 -20.98 16.36
N GLY A 65 -11.97 -21.82 17.40
CA GLY A 65 -11.83 -23.27 17.26
C GLY A 65 -10.39 -23.75 17.01
N GLY A 66 -9.40 -22.91 17.31
CA GLY A 66 -7.97 -23.20 17.19
C GLY A 66 -7.30 -22.52 15.99
N VAL A 67 -5.96 -22.54 15.97
CA VAL A 67 -5.13 -21.76 15.02
C VAL A 67 -5.46 -22.09 13.55
N ALA A 68 -5.68 -23.36 13.23
CA ALA A 68 -6.03 -23.78 11.87
C ALA A 68 -7.39 -23.23 11.40
N GLN A 69 -8.36 -23.08 12.31
CA GLN A 69 -9.66 -22.53 11.97
C GLN A 69 -9.63 -21.00 11.92
N MET A 70 -8.86 -20.34 12.80
CA MET A 70 -8.53 -18.92 12.69
C MET A 70 -7.88 -18.58 11.34
N MET A 71 -6.89 -19.36 10.89
CA MET A 71 -6.24 -19.15 9.59
C MET A 71 -7.20 -19.37 8.40
N ARG A 72 -8.12 -20.34 8.50
CA ARG A 72 -9.15 -20.54 7.48
C ARG A 72 -10.14 -19.38 7.44
N GLU A 73 -10.50 -18.82 8.59
CA GLU A 73 -11.41 -17.67 8.67
C GLU A 73 -10.77 -16.44 8.01
N ILE A 74 -9.51 -16.16 8.31
CA ILE A 74 -8.74 -15.07 7.67
C ILE A 74 -8.69 -15.24 6.14
N GLU A 75 -8.44 -16.46 5.66
CA GLU A 75 -8.41 -16.76 4.23
C GLU A 75 -9.80 -16.65 3.57
N ASN A 76 -10.87 -17.04 4.27
CA ASN A 76 -12.24 -16.90 3.79
C ASN A 76 -12.65 -15.42 3.72
N GLN A 77 -12.33 -14.62 4.75
CA GLN A 77 -12.53 -13.18 4.74
C GLN A 77 -11.77 -12.51 3.59
N ARG A 78 -10.52 -12.91 3.35
CA ARG A 78 -9.71 -12.48 2.20
C ARG A 78 -10.41 -12.77 0.88
N ARG A 79 -10.85 -14.02 0.66
CA ARG A 79 -11.53 -14.43 -0.57
C ARG A 79 -12.85 -13.68 -0.77
N SER A 80 -13.62 -13.46 0.30
CA SER A 80 -14.87 -12.71 0.26
C SER A 80 -14.65 -11.29 -0.26
N VAL A 81 -13.64 -10.58 0.26
CA VAL A 81 -13.28 -9.24 -0.22
C VAL A 81 -12.85 -9.27 -1.70
N ASP A 82 -12.03 -10.24 -2.10
CA ASP A 82 -11.58 -10.37 -3.49
C ASP A 82 -12.74 -10.70 -4.47
N GLU A 83 -13.74 -11.46 -4.01
CA GLU A 83 -14.96 -11.76 -4.78
C GLU A 83 -15.87 -10.54 -4.89
N PHE A 84 -16.06 -9.82 -3.77
CA PHE A 84 -16.80 -8.56 -3.74
C PHE A 84 -16.20 -7.51 -4.69
N LEU A 85 -14.88 -7.39 -4.71
CA LEU A 85 -14.16 -6.47 -5.61
C LEU A 85 -14.26 -6.82 -7.09
N LYS A 86 -14.71 -8.03 -7.44
CA LYS A 86 -14.97 -8.44 -8.83
C LYS A 86 -16.41 -8.20 -9.26
N ALA A 87 -17.30 -7.81 -8.36
CA ALA A 87 -18.69 -7.58 -8.69
C ALA A 87 -18.83 -6.41 -9.69
N PRO A 88 -19.59 -6.56 -10.79
CA PRO A 88 -19.85 -5.46 -11.71
C PRO A 88 -20.50 -4.28 -10.98
N GLY A 89 -20.05 -3.06 -11.27
CA GLY A 89 -20.59 -1.85 -10.63
C GLY A 89 -19.98 -1.53 -9.27
N ILE A 90 -19.08 -2.37 -8.75
CA ILE A 90 -18.54 -2.16 -7.39
C ILE A 90 -17.68 -0.92 -7.28
N LEU A 91 -16.92 -0.59 -8.33
CA LEU A 91 -16.08 0.60 -8.36
C LEU A 91 -16.93 1.87 -8.28
N GLU A 92 -18.03 1.90 -9.03
CA GLU A 92 -18.99 3.00 -9.02
C GLU A 92 -19.67 3.14 -7.66
N ALA A 93 -20.04 2.02 -7.02
CA ALA A 93 -20.61 2.02 -5.68
C ALA A 93 -19.60 2.48 -4.61
N ILE A 94 -18.33 2.07 -4.71
CA ILE A 94 -17.26 2.52 -3.82
C ILE A 94 -17.03 4.03 -3.98
N GLU A 95 -16.98 4.53 -5.21
CA GLU A 95 -16.83 5.96 -5.46
C GLU A 95 -18.05 6.76 -4.99
N GLU A 96 -19.25 6.20 -5.10
CA GLU A 96 -20.46 6.81 -4.54
C GLU A 96 -20.43 6.86 -3.01
N ALA A 97 -20.04 5.75 -2.37
CA ALA A 97 -19.87 5.69 -0.92
C ALA A 97 -18.82 6.70 -0.44
N ARG A 98 -17.64 6.73 -1.09
CA ARG A 98 -16.58 7.70 -0.83
C ARG A 98 -17.08 9.14 -0.98
N ARG A 99 -17.87 9.44 -2.02
CA ARG A 99 -18.51 10.74 -2.22
C ARG A 99 -19.46 11.11 -1.08
N GLY A 100 -20.27 10.16 -0.63
CA GLY A 100 -21.16 10.33 0.52
C GLY A 100 -20.39 10.58 1.81
N HIS A 101 -19.31 9.83 2.06
CA HIS A 101 -18.46 9.97 3.25
C HIS A 101 -17.83 11.36 3.32
N TRP A 102 -17.16 11.84 2.27
CA TRP A 102 -16.55 13.17 2.33
C TRP A 102 -17.60 14.27 2.43
N ALA A 103 -18.73 14.16 1.72
CA ALA A 103 -19.77 15.17 1.78
C ALA A 103 -20.38 15.28 3.20
N SER A 104 -20.63 14.13 3.83
CA SER A 104 -21.12 14.03 5.21
C SER A 104 -20.10 14.58 6.21
N ALA A 105 -18.83 14.14 6.12
CA ALA A 105 -17.76 14.61 6.98
C ALA A 105 -17.58 16.13 6.84
N PHE A 106 -17.57 16.64 5.62
CA PHE A 106 -17.39 18.07 5.32
C PHE A 106 -18.54 18.91 5.92
N ALA A 107 -19.78 18.44 5.83
CA ALA A 107 -20.94 19.11 6.43
C ALA A 107 -20.88 19.20 7.97
N GLY A 108 -20.10 18.32 8.61
CA GLY A 108 -19.84 18.35 10.05
C GLY A 108 -18.95 19.50 10.52
N TYR A 109 -18.24 20.18 9.60
CA TYR A 109 -17.31 21.26 9.92
C TYR A 109 -17.84 22.63 9.51
N LYS A 110 -17.48 23.67 10.28
CA LYS A 110 -17.68 25.05 9.84
C LYS A 110 -16.59 25.42 8.84
N ILE A 111 -16.98 25.98 7.70
CA ILE A 111 -16.05 26.43 6.64
C ILE A 111 -15.00 27.39 7.21
N SER A 112 -15.38 28.29 8.13
CA SER A 112 -14.47 29.22 8.78
C SER A 112 -13.38 28.54 9.60
N ASP A 113 -13.66 27.37 10.16
CA ASP A 113 -12.69 26.63 10.96
C ASP A 113 -11.74 25.85 10.05
N LEU A 114 -12.25 25.25 8.97
CA LEU A 114 -11.41 24.65 7.93
C LEU A 114 -10.50 25.69 7.25
N SER A 115 -11.04 26.86 6.92
CA SER A 115 -10.30 27.99 6.34
C SER A 115 -9.10 28.40 7.20
N LYS A 116 -9.29 28.51 8.52
CA LYS A 116 -8.22 28.87 9.46
C LYS A 116 -7.08 27.86 9.46
N LEU A 117 -7.36 26.56 9.25
CA LEU A 117 -6.32 25.53 9.17
C LEU A 117 -5.33 25.77 8.02
N TYR A 118 -5.74 26.50 7.00
CA TYR A 118 -4.96 26.79 5.79
C TYR A 118 -4.71 28.29 5.59
N GLY A 119 -4.87 29.10 6.64
CA GLY A 119 -4.64 30.54 6.60
C GLY A 119 -5.48 31.29 5.56
N GLY A 120 -6.67 30.79 5.23
CA GLY A 120 -7.59 31.38 4.25
C GLY A 120 -7.25 31.11 2.77
N SER A 121 -6.15 30.41 2.48
CA SER A 121 -5.71 30.13 1.09
C SER A 121 -6.69 29.27 0.29
N LEU A 122 -7.59 28.55 0.97
CA LEU A 122 -8.54 27.61 0.37
C LEU A 122 -10.00 28.10 0.37
N ASP A 123 -10.30 29.33 0.79
CA ASP A 123 -11.67 29.81 1.05
C ASP A 123 -12.63 29.59 -0.12
N THR A 124 -12.19 29.93 -1.33
CA THR A 124 -12.99 29.77 -2.54
C THR A 124 -13.32 28.30 -2.79
N VAL A 125 -12.32 27.42 -2.75
CA VAL A 125 -12.51 25.99 -3.03
C VAL A 125 -13.30 25.30 -1.92
N LEU A 126 -13.10 25.69 -0.66
CA LEU A 126 -13.88 25.18 0.48
C LEU A 126 -15.36 25.59 0.38
N SER A 127 -15.65 26.79 -0.12
CA SER A 127 -17.02 27.25 -0.35
C SER A 127 -17.70 26.43 -1.45
N SER A 128 -16.99 26.17 -2.56
CA SER A 128 -17.47 25.29 -3.63
C SER A 128 -17.65 23.84 -3.16
N ALA A 129 -16.73 23.32 -2.33
CA ALA A 129 -16.83 22.00 -1.73
C ALA A 129 -18.05 21.88 -0.81
N ALA A 130 -18.35 22.93 -0.03
CA ALA A 130 -19.55 22.99 0.81
C ALA A 130 -20.85 23.01 0.01
N GLU A 131 -20.85 23.64 -1.17
CA GLU A 131 -22.00 23.63 -2.06
C GLU A 131 -22.20 22.26 -2.68
N GLN A 132 -21.12 21.65 -3.20
CA GLN A 132 -21.16 20.32 -3.79
C GLN A 132 -21.55 19.25 -2.75
N SER A 133 -21.07 19.36 -1.51
CA SER A 133 -21.45 18.41 -0.44
C SER A 133 -22.94 18.47 -0.13
N ARG A 134 -23.54 19.67 -0.05
CA ARG A 134 -25.00 19.83 0.13
C ARG A 134 -25.78 19.20 -1.01
N HIS A 135 -25.31 19.37 -2.25
CA HIS A 135 -25.94 18.73 -3.41
C HIS A 135 -25.91 17.20 -3.28
N ILE A 136 -24.74 16.61 -2.99
CA ILE A 136 -24.58 15.15 -2.80
C ILE A 136 -25.51 14.63 -1.69
N LEU A 137 -25.54 15.30 -0.53
CA LEU A 137 -26.37 14.91 0.61
C LEU A 137 -27.87 15.03 0.32
N SER A 138 -28.28 15.90 -0.61
CA SER A 138 -29.67 16.03 -1.03
C SER A 138 -30.09 14.99 -2.08
N SER A 139 -29.14 14.47 -2.86
CA SER A 139 -29.41 13.54 -3.97
C SER A 139 -29.29 12.07 -3.58
N THR A 140 -28.53 11.75 -2.53
CA THR A 140 -28.18 10.38 -2.18
C THR A 140 -28.72 10.06 -0.77
N PRO A 141 -29.51 8.98 -0.59
CA PRO A 141 -29.87 8.50 0.74
C PRO A 141 -28.58 8.13 1.49
N VAL A 142 -28.17 8.97 2.44
CA VAL A 142 -26.94 8.76 3.19
C VAL A 142 -27.14 7.57 4.11
N ALA A 143 -26.70 6.39 3.69
CA ALA A 143 -26.78 5.17 4.50
C ALA A 143 -25.87 5.20 5.75
N ASP A 144 -24.93 6.15 5.84
CA ASP A 144 -23.74 5.98 6.68
C ASP A 144 -23.49 7.05 7.75
N ALA A 145 -24.53 7.78 8.19
CA ALA A 145 -24.42 8.54 9.44
C ALA A 145 -24.00 7.63 10.62
N ALA A 146 -24.33 6.34 10.56
CA ALA A 146 -23.91 5.32 11.51
C ALA A 146 -22.39 5.05 11.49
N THR A 147 -21.75 5.00 10.33
CA THR A 147 -20.31 4.71 10.20
C THR A 147 -19.45 5.83 10.78
N ALA A 148 -19.77 7.09 10.46
CA ALA A 148 -19.09 8.25 11.04
C ALA A 148 -19.30 8.35 12.57
N ALA A 149 -20.51 8.00 13.04
CA ALA A 149 -20.81 7.95 14.48
C ALA A 149 -20.08 6.81 15.19
N ALA A 150 -19.93 5.65 14.55
CA ALA A 150 -19.22 4.48 15.09
C ALA A 150 -17.74 4.77 15.29
N ILE A 151 -17.06 5.39 14.32
CA ILE A 151 -15.64 5.77 14.45
C ILE A 151 -15.46 6.80 15.57
N LYS A 152 -16.38 7.76 15.67
CA LYS A 152 -16.39 8.76 16.75
C LYS A 152 -16.67 8.16 18.13
N ALA A 153 -17.35 7.01 18.19
CA ALA A 153 -17.60 6.28 19.43
C ALA A 153 -16.43 5.36 19.83
N SER A 154 -15.77 4.75 18.84
CA SER A 154 -14.64 3.83 19.04
C SER A 154 -13.37 4.56 19.50
N TYR A 155 -13.17 5.80 19.07
CA TYR A 155 -12.07 6.65 19.51
C TYR A 155 -12.67 7.89 20.14
N PRO A 156 -12.58 8.09 21.47
CA PRO A 156 -12.87 9.40 22.04
C PRO A 156 -11.97 10.39 21.30
N LEU A 157 -12.56 11.19 20.41
CA LEU A 157 -11.80 12.04 19.50
C LEU A 157 -11.05 13.08 20.34
N ASP A 158 -9.81 12.75 20.66
CA ASP A 158 -8.82 13.73 21.03
C ASP A 158 -8.73 14.77 19.90
N SER A 159 -8.52 16.02 20.28
CA SER A 159 -8.46 17.15 19.35
C SER A 159 -7.51 16.93 18.16
N LEU A 160 -6.48 16.09 18.34
CA LEU A 160 -5.52 15.70 17.30
C LEU A 160 -6.16 14.88 16.17
N ILE A 161 -6.95 13.84 16.52
CA ILE A 161 -7.63 12.99 15.53
C ILE A 161 -8.65 13.82 14.73
N ALA A 162 -9.33 14.74 15.41
CA ALA A 162 -10.28 15.64 14.77
C ALA A 162 -9.59 16.56 13.75
N GLY A 163 -8.41 17.07 14.07
CA GLY A 163 -7.59 17.89 13.18
C GLY A 163 -7.18 17.14 11.91
N VAL A 164 -6.67 15.91 12.05
CA VAL A 164 -6.29 15.06 10.90
C VAL A 164 -7.49 14.76 10.02
N SER A 165 -8.59 14.31 10.63
CA SER A 165 -9.83 14.00 9.92
C SER A 165 -10.32 15.20 9.11
N ALA A 166 -10.33 16.39 9.71
CA ALA A 166 -10.71 17.63 9.03
C ALA A 166 -9.83 17.91 7.81
N LYS A 167 -8.50 17.79 7.93
CA LYS A 167 -7.57 18.01 6.82
C LYS A 167 -7.74 16.97 5.71
N MET A 168 -7.94 15.70 6.05
CA MET A 168 -8.22 14.64 5.06
C MET A 168 -9.54 14.90 4.33
N THR A 169 -10.58 15.34 5.04
CA THR A 169 -11.87 15.75 4.44
C THR A 169 -11.70 16.96 3.52
N VAL A 170 -10.83 17.91 3.86
CA VAL A 170 -10.50 19.02 2.96
C VAL A 170 -9.82 18.52 1.70
N ILE A 171 -8.83 17.62 1.78
CA ILE A 171 -8.20 17.04 0.58
C ILE A 171 -9.25 16.31 -0.28
N ALA A 172 -10.14 15.53 0.33
CA ALA A 172 -11.21 14.82 -0.37
C ALA A 172 -12.15 15.79 -1.12
N GLY A 173 -12.61 16.85 -0.46
CA GLY A 173 -13.47 17.87 -1.05
C GLY A 173 -12.76 18.68 -2.15
N VAL A 174 -11.52 19.12 -1.92
CA VAL A 174 -10.72 19.83 -2.92
C VAL A 174 -10.50 18.96 -4.16
N THR A 175 -10.19 17.68 -3.96
CA THR A 175 -10.04 16.70 -5.05
C THR A 175 -11.33 16.55 -5.84
N ALA A 176 -12.48 16.46 -5.17
CA ALA A 176 -13.78 16.31 -5.82
C ALA A 176 -14.22 17.54 -6.63
N VAL A 177 -13.89 18.75 -6.15
CA VAL A 177 -14.29 20.02 -6.79
C VAL A 177 -13.30 20.42 -7.89
N SER A 178 -12.01 20.33 -7.60
CA SER A 178 -10.95 20.99 -8.38
C SER A 178 -9.99 19.99 -9.03
N GLY A 179 -10.00 18.73 -8.62
CA GLY A 179 -9.03 17.73 -9.04
C GLY A 179 -7.68 17.82 -8.32
N VAL A 180 -6.82 16.81 -8.54
CA VAL A 180 -5.52 16.62 -7.85
C VAL A 180 -4.39 17.51 -8.37
N GLU A 181 -4.69 18.38 -9.33
CA GLU A 181 -3.71 19.13 -10.13
C GLU A 181 -3.90 20.63 -10.02
N THR A 182 -4.25 21.06 -8.82
CA THR A 182 -4.53 22.46 -8.52
C THR A 182 -3.65 22.92 -7.36
N PRO A 183 -3.31 24.23 -7.33
CA PRO A 183 -2.65 24.80 -6.16
C PRO A 183 -3.41 24.57 -4.86
N ALA A 184 -4.75 24.49 -4.94
CA ALA A 184 -5.59 24.16 -3.80
C ALA A 184 -5.34 22.73 -3.28
N TYR A 185 -5.21 21.75 -4.17
CA TYR A 185 -4.83 20.39 -3.78
C TYR A 185 -3.44 20.37 -3.14
N ASP A 186 -2.47 21.07 -3.73
CA ASP A 186 -1.11 21.11 -3.21
C ASP A 186 -1.04 21.74 -1.82
N ALA A 187 -1.78 22.82 -1.59
CA ALA A 187 -1.91 23.44 -0.27
C ALA A 187 -2.63 22.53 0.74
N ALA A 188 -3.71 21.83 0.33
CA ALA A 188 -4.41 20.88 1.17
C ALA A 188 -3.51 19.69 1.56
N PHE A 189 -2.77 19.15 0.59
CA PHE A 189 -1.82 18.06 0.75
C PHE A 189 -0.66 18.47 1.67
N HIS A 190 -0.05 19.63 1.42
CA HIS A 190 1.02 20.18 2.26
C HIS A 190 0.54 20.46 3.69
N GLY A 191 -0.69 20.93 3.89
CA GLY A 191 -1.21 21.10 5.25
C GLY A 191 -1.35 19.80 6.05
N LEU A 192 -1.48 18.65 5.39
CA LEU A 192 -1.51 17.33 6.05
C LEU A 192 -0.11 16.70 6.18
N LEU A 193 0.67 16.73 5.11
CA LEU A 193 1.92 15.98 4.97
C LEU A 193 3.18 16.85 5.01
N GLY A 194 3.04 18.15 5.20
CA GLY A 194 4.16 19.08 5.32
C GLY A 194 5.14 19.02 4.14
N ASP A 195 6.42 19.22 4.43
CA ASP A 195 7.51 19.34 3.44
C ASP A 195 8.57 18.24 3.51
N TRP A 196 8.37 17.19 4.33
CA TRP A 196 9.44 16.21 4.60
C TRP A 196 9.91 15.50 3.32
N ARG A 197 9.01 15.29 2.36
CA ARG A 197 9.25 14.66 1.04
C ARG A 197 10.14 15.50 0.11
N LEU A 198 10.23 16.80 0.33
CA LEU A 198 11.04 17.70 -0.50
C LEU A 198 12.54 17.64 -0.14
N ARG A 199 12.92 16.82 0.85
CA ARG A 199 14.28 16.73 1.36
C ARG A 199 15.07 15.62 0.67
N PRO A 200 15.98 15.95 -0.27
CA PRO A 200 16.85 14.95 -0.90
C PRO A 200 17.92 14.41 0.06
N ASP A 201 18.08 15.00 1.25
CA ASP A 201 19.15 14.75 2.21
C ASP A 201 18.73 13.87 3.39
N LEU A 202 17.73 13.00 3.22
CA LEU A 202 17.31 12.09 4.28
C LEU A 202 18.42 11.06 4.58
N PRO A 203 18.99 11.07 5.80
CA PRO A 203 20.08 10.16 6.15
C PRO A 203 19.56 8.73 6.30
N GLU A 204 20.46 7.74 6.19
CA GLU A 204 20.09 6.32 6.32
C GLU A 204 19.29 6.00 7.59
N ARG A 205 19.63 6.67 8.70
CA ARG A 205 18.93 6.54 9.98
C ARG A 205 17.43 6.82 9.88
N PHE A 206 16.99 7.72 8.99
CA PHE A 206 15.57 7.96 8.75
C PHE A 206 14.85 6.65 8.40
N TRP A 207 15.43 5.80 7.55
CA TRP A 207 14.77 4.56 7.12
C TRP A 207 14.71 3.47 8.20
N ASN A 208 15.52 3.58 9.25
CA ASN A 208 15.72 2.51 10.22
C ASN A 208 15.30 2.89 11.66
N ASP A 209 15.07 4.17 11.95
CA ASP A 209 14.78 4.68 13.28
C ASP A 209 13.45 5.47 13.27
N LYS A 210 12.40 4.87 13.82
CA LYS A 210 11.05 5.46 13.90
C LYS A 210 11.08 6.82 14.62
N SER A 211 11.72 6.90 15.78
CA SER A 211 11.81 8.14 16.56
C SER A 211 12.50 9.25 15.78
N TYR A 212 13.54 8.91 15.00
CA TYR A 212 14.19 9.85 14.10
C TYR A 212 13.25 10.34 12.99
N ARG A 213 12.45 9.45 12.40
CA ARG A 213 11.46 9.85 11.38
C ARG A 213 10.41 10.78 11.95
N GLU A 214 9.85 10.45 13.11
CA GLU A 214 8.83 11.29 13.73
C GLU A 214 9.34 12.69 14.05
N ASP A 215 10.57 12.83 14.58
CA ASP A 215 11.20 14.15 14.75
C ASP A 215 11.32 14.90 13.43
N ARG A 216 11.69 14.21 12.34
CA ARG A 216 11.75 14.80 11.01
C ARG A 216 10.37 15.20 10.47
N TYR A 217 9.34 14.39 10.68
CA TYR A 217 7.96 14.72 10.30
C TYR A 217 7.48 15.97 11.04
N ARG A 218 7.68 16.03 12.37
CA ARG A 218 7.31 17.19 13.19
C ARG A 218 8.02 18.47 12.74
N ARG A 219 9.32 18.39 12.41
CA ARG A 219 10.11 19.53 11.90
C ARG A 219 9.73 19.98 10.49
N ALA A 220 9.04 19.13 9.75
CA ALA A 220 8.61 19.39 8.40
C ALA A 220 7.11 19.70 8.34
N ASP A 221 6.49 20.02 9.48
CA ASP A 221 5.08 20.43 9.59
C ASP A 221 4.08 19.37 9.11
N VAL A 222 4.43 18.08 9.20
CA VAL A 222 3.45 16.99 9.08
C VAL A 222 2.46 17.10 10.23
N ASP A 223 1.17 16.84 9.97
CA ASP A 223 0.15 16.90 11.00
C ASP A 223 0.47 15.96 12.18
N ALA A 224 0.54 16.51 13.39
CA ALA A 224 0.91 15.76 14.59
C ALA A 224 -0.04 14.58 14.86
N GLY A 225 -1.34 14.74 14.62
CA GLY A 225 -2.28 13.64 14.79
C GLY A 225 -2.00 12.51 13.81
N LEU A 226 -1.48 12.79 12.60
CA LEU A 226 -1.14 11.74 11.63
C LEU A 226 0.16 11.04 12.02
N ILE A 227 1.09 11.73 12.68
CA ILE A 227 2.33 11.13 13.20
C ILE A 227 2.02 10.19 14.37
N ASP A 228 1.12 10.61 15.25
CA ASP A 228 0.90 9.97 16.56
C ASP A 228 -0.13 8.81 16.49
N VAL A 229 -0.89 8.67 15.40
CA VAL A 229 -1.82 7.55 15.21
C VAL A 229 -1.14 6.31 14.62
N GLU A 230 -1.66 5.14 14.96
CA GLU A 230 -1.26 3.88 14.33
C GLU A 230 -1.74 3.81 12.86
N PRO A 231 -1.03 3.08 11.97
CA PRO A 231 -1.40 2.99 10.55
C PRO A 231 -2.83 2.53 10.29
N GLN A 232 -3.34 1.62 11.13
CA GLN A 232 -4.73 1.19 11.11
C GLN A 232 -5.70 2.37 11.26
N VAL A 233 -5.47 3.21 12.27
CA VAL A 233 -6.32 4.36 12.55
C VAL A 233 -6.19 5.37 11.41
N ALA A 234 -5.01 5.54 10.82
CA ALA A 234 -4.84 6.38 9.64
C ALA A 234 -5.72 5.90 8.47
N VAL A 235 -5.76 4.59 8.18
CA VAL A 235 -6.63 4.01 7.14
C VAL A 235 -8.11 4.29 7.42
N GLU A 236 -8.56 4.09 8.68
CA GLU A 236 -9.93 4.40 9.11
C GLU A 236 -10.29 5.89 8.93
N LEU A 237 -9.36 6.78 9.26
CA LEU A 237 -9.52 8.23 9.06
C LEU A 237 -9.60 8.58 7.57
N MET A 238 -8.82 7.93 6.71
CA MET A 238 -8.88 8.14 5.26
C MET A 238 -10.22 7.69 4.66
N ILE A 239 -10.79 6.58 5.13
CA ILE A 239 -12.11 6.09 4.68
C ILE A 239 -13.21 7.03 5.17
N SER A 240 -13.24 7.32 6.48
CA SER A 240 -14.30 8.12 7.08
C SER A 240 -14.33 9.57 6.65
N SER A 241 -13.16 10.14 6.31
CA SER A 241 -13.07 11.47 5.71
C SER A 241 -13.50 11.49 4.23
N GLY A 242 -13.75 10.32 3.63
CA GLY A 242 -14.01 10.12 2.20
C GLY A 242 -12.82 10.45 1.30
N LEU A 243 -11.61 10.47 1.87
CA LEU A 243 -10.37 10.63 1.13
C LEU A 243 -10.12 9.41 0.24
N ILE A 244 -10.44 8.22 0.73
CA ILE A 244 -10.35 6.94 0.01
C ILE A 244 -11.66 6.18 0.19
N GLY A 245 -12.07 5.42 -0.83
CA GLY A 245 -13.25 4.55 -0.72
C GLY A 245 -12.94 3.34 0.15
N GLY A 246 -13.93 2.85 0.90
CA GLY A 246 -13.73 1.69 1.75
C GLY A 246 -14.90 1.44 2.68
N THR A 247 -14.74 0.45 3.54
CA THR A 247 -15.69 0.13 4.60
C THR A 247 -14.96 0.09 5.94
N VAL A 248 -15.66 0.51 6.99
CA VAL A 248 -15.19 0.38 8.38
C VAL A 248 -16.20 -0.49 9.10
N GLU A 249 -15.75 -1.66 9.52
CA GLU A 249 -16.54 -2.66 10.25
C GLU A 249 -16.02 -2.80 11.69
N PRO A 250 -16.81 -3.38 12.62
CA PRO A 250 -16.38 -3.55 14.01
C PRO A 250 -15.09 -4.38 14.18
N ASP A 251 -14.78 -5.26 13.22
CA ASP A 251 -13.60 -6.12 13.21
C ASP A 251 -12.42 -5.54 12.41
N GLY A 252 -12.58 -4.36 11.81
CA GLY A 252 -11.50 -3.61 11.18
C GLY A 252 -11.97 -2.75 10.01
N ALA A 253 -11.03 -2.01 9.42
CA ALA A 253 -11.29 -1.23 8.22
C ALA A 253 -10.61 -1.80 6.99
N VAL A 254 -11.26 -1.62 5.85
CA VAL A 254 -10.78 -2.06 4.55
C VAL A 254 -10.85 -0.87 3.59
N ALA A 255 -9.69 -0.27 3.32
CA ALA A 255 -9.57 0.74 2.28
C ALA A 255 -9.48 0.05 0.92
N LEU A 256 -10.24 0.55 -0.04
CA LEU A 256 -10.29 0.04 -1.40
C LEU A 256 -9.59 1.03 -2.32
N LEU A 257 -8.50 0.57 -2.92
CA LEU A 257 -7.71 1.31 -3.89
C LEU A 257 -7.90 0.68 -5.25
N SER A 258 -8.27 1.51 -6.22
CA SER A 258 -8.50 1.08 -7.59
C SER A 258 -7.47 1.70 -8.52
N PHE A 259 -6.90 0.84 -9.35
CA PHE A 259 -5.87 1.16 -10.32
C PHE A 259 -6.31 0.63 -11.69
N GLY A 260 -7.03 1.45 -12.44
CA GLY A 260 -7.75 1.01 -13.64
C GLY A 260 -8.75 -0.11 -13.34
N SER A 261 -8.51 -1.30 -13.92
CA SER A 261 -9.37 -2.47 -13.73
C SER A 261 -9.03 -3.30 -12.49
N VAL A 262 -7.97 -2.96 -11.76
CA VAL A 262 -7.52 -3.71 -10.58
C VAL A 262 -7.95 -2.96 -9.32
N SER A 263 -8.78 -3.61 -8.50
CA SER A 263 -9.09 -3.15 -7.15
C SER A 263 -8.28 -3.94 -6.13
N MET A 264 -7.82 -3.25 -5.08
CA MET A 264 -7.07 -3.83 -3.98
C MET A 264 -7.62 -3.35 -2.66
N ALA A 265 -7.56 -4.21 -1.66
CA ALA A 265 -7.92 -3.90 -0.29
C ALA A 265 -6.66 -3.69 0.57
N ILE A 266 -6.65 -2.64 1.39
CA ILE A 266 -5.75 -2.49 2.54
C ILE A 266 -6.57 -2.69 3.80
N ARG A 267 -6.33 -3.81 4.48
CA ARG A 267 -6.90 -4.02 5.81
C ARG A 267 -6.06 -3.31 6.83
N ALA A 268 -6.72 -2.66 7.76
CA ALA A 268 -6.07 -1.93 8.83
C ALA A 268 -5.19 -2.87 9.70
N THR A 269 -5.64 -4.11 9.91
CA THR A 269 -4.94 -5.15 10.68
C THR A 269 -3.67 -5.69 10.03
N ASP A 270 -3.57 -5.62 8.70
CA ASP A 270 -2.46 -6.17 7.89
C ASP A 270 -1.88 -5.08 6.96
N ALA A 271 -1.91 -3.81 7.38
CA ALA A 271 -1.66 -2.67 6.50
C ALA A 271 -0.32 -2.75 5.77
N GLU A 272 0.71 -3.33 6.38
CA GLU A 272 2.03 -3.52 5.74
C GLU A 272 2.00 -4.50 4.58
N VAL A 273 1.41 -5.69 4.82
CA VAL A 273 1.30 -6.75 3.81
C VAL A 273 0.42 -6.29 2.66
N ASP A 274 -0.68 -5.63 2.96
CA ASP A 274 -1.59 -5.15 1.94
C ASP A 274 -1.01 -3.93 1.19
N ALA A 275 -0.29 -3.02 1.87
CA ALA A 275 0.46 -1.94 1.20
C ALA A 275 1.48 -2.50 0.20
N TYR A 276 2.14 -3.63 0.50
CA TYR A 276 3.03 -4.30 -0.45
C TYR A 276 2.32 -4.64 -1.75
N ARG A 277 1.15 -5.26 -1.60
CA ARG A 277 0.36 -5.79 -2.69
C ARG A 277 -0.16 -4.64 -3.55
N VAL A 278 -0.62 -3.58 -2.90
CA VAL A 278 -1.07 -2.35 -3.54
C VAL A 278 0.06 -1.72 -4.36
N ILE A 279 1.26 -1.54 -3.78
CA ILE A 279 2.42 -1.03 -4.52
C ILE A 279 2.71 -1.93 -5.71
N ARG A 280 2.78 -3.25 -5.51
CA ARG A 280 3.07 -4.20 -6.61
C ARG A 280 2.04 -4.13 -7.73
N SER A 281 0.76 -3.97 -7.40
CA SER A 281 -0.30 -3.78 -8.39
C SER A 281 -0.18 -2.45 -9.11
N PHE A 282 0.15 -1.36 -8.40
CA PHE A 282 0.49 -0.09 -9.01
C PHE A 282 1.69 -0.21 -9.95
N GLU A 283 2.77 -0.91 -9.55
CA GLU A 283 3.94 -1.15 -10.41
C GLU A 283 3.53 -1.86 -11.70
N ARG A 284 2.71 -2.91 -11.62
CA ARG A 284 2.21 -3.65 -12.79
C ARG A 284 1.41 -2.73 -13.71
N ARG A 285 0.50 -1.93 -13.16
CA ARG A 285 -0.24 -0.95 -13.96
C ARG A 285 0.69 0.07 -14.62
N LEU A 286 1.72 0.55 -13.91
CA LEU A 286 2.70 1.47 -14.46
C LEU A 286 3.49 0.81 -15.61
N ARG A 287 3.84 -0.48 -15.49
CA ARG A 287 4.46 -1.26 -16.58
C ARG A 287 3.56 -1.30 -17.82
N ASP A 288 2.28 -1.64 -17.63
CA ASP A 288 1.31 -1.71 -18.73
C ASP A 288 1.14 -0.34 -19.41
N PHE A 289 1.08 0.74 -18.61
CA PHE A 289 1.00 2.11 -19.09
C PHE A 289 2.24 2.51 -19.90
N ILE A 290 3.45 2.27 -19.37
CA ILE A 290 4.72 2.55 -20.06
C ILE A 290 4.79 1.77 -21.39
N ARG A 291 4.45 0.48 -21.37
CA ARG A 291 4.42 -0.37 -22.57
C ARG A 291 3.49 0.22 -23.61
N GLY A 292 2.24 0.50 -23.25
CA GLY A 292 1.24 1.05 -24.16
C GLY A 292 1.68 2.37 -24.79
N LYS A 293 2.19 3.31 -23.98
CA LYS A 293 2.63 4.63 -24.47
C LYS A 293 3.87 4.55 -25.36
N LEU A 294 4.89 3.78 -24.97
CA LEU A 294 6.14 3.68 -25.75
C LEU A 294 5.98 2.83 -27.00
N GLU A 295 5.15 1.78 -26.97
CA GLU A 295 4.81 1.00 -28.16
C GLU A 295 4.00 1.81 -29.16
N ALA A 296 3.02 2.60 -28.70
CA ALA A 296 2.27 3.50 -29.58
C ALA A 296 3.17 4.56 -30.24
N HIS A 297 4.14 5.12 -29.50
CA HIS A 297 5.01 6.16 -30.01
C HIS A 297 6.14 5.63 -30.90
N ALA A 298 6.84 4.57 -30.48
CA ALA A 298 8.03 4.09 -31.18
C ALA A 298 7.79 2.79 -31.97
N GLY A 299 6.70 2.06 -31.76
CA GLY A 299 6.41 0.76 -32.37
C GLY A 299 7.05 -0.43 -31.62
N PRO A 300 6.95 -1.67 -32.15
CA PRO A 300 7.31 -2.90 -31.41
C PRO A 300 8.77 -2.98 -30.94
N GLY A 301 9.69 -2.27 -31.61
CA GLY A 301 11.09 -2.16 -31.21
C GLY A 301 11.38 -1.08 -30.17
N TRP A 302 10.37 -0.57 -29.45
CA TRP A 302 10.53 0.53 -28.49
C TRP A 302 11.49 0.17 -27.37
N LEU A 303 11.44 -1.06 -26.85
CA LEU A 303 12.26 -1.48 -25.72
C LEU A 303 13.77 -1.30 -25.98
N LYS A 304 14.23 -1.61 -27.19
CA LYS A 304 15.65 -1.44 -27.58
C LYS A 304 16.04 0.02 -27.84
N ARG A 305 15.10 0.87 -28.23
CA ARG A 305 15.36 2.26 -28.65
C ARG A 305 15.16 3.27 -27.52
N ARG A 306 14.20 3.00 -26.64
CA ARG A 306 13.66 3.94 -25.64
C ARG A 306 14.03 3.56 -24.21
N VAL A 307 14.53 2.35 -23.95
CA VAL A 307 15.04 1.97 -22.64
C VAL A 307 16.57 1.95 -22.67
N ASP A 308 17.18 2.40 -21.57
CA ASP A 308 18.63 2.37 -21.42
C ASP A 308 19.17 0.93 -21.46
N GLY A 309 20.29 0.72 -22.16
CA GLY A 309 20.88 -0.60 -22.32
C GLY A 309 21.26 -1.28 -21.01
N ALA A 310 21.62 -0.52 -19.97
CA ALA A 310 21.91 -1.05 -18.65
C ALA A 310 20.65 -1.59 -17.95
N ILE A 311 19.50 -0.90 -18.08
CA ILE A 311 18.21 -1.40 -17.57
C ILE A 311 17.82 -2.68 -18.31
N VAL A 312 17.90 -2.68 -19.65
CA VAL A 312 17.60 -3.85 -20.48
C VAL A 312 18.48 -5.05 -20.08
N LYS A 313 19.77 -4.81 -19.87
CA LYS A 313 20.71 -5.85 -19.45
C LYS A 313 20.34 -6.44 -18.09
N ARG A 314 20.11 -5.59 -17.06
CA ARG A 314 19.71 -6.05 -15.73
C ARG A 314 18.40 -6.83 -15.75
N ALA A 315 17.40 -6.36 -16.49
CA ALA A 315 16.14 -7.07 -16.65
C ALA A 315 16.32 -8.42 -17.36
N THR A 316 17.24 -8.50 -18.34
CA THR A 316 17.57 -9.75 -19.04
C THR A 316 18.26 -10.74 -18.10
N ASP A 317 19.23 -10.27 -17.32
CA ASP A 317 19.94 -11.09 -16.33
C ASP A 317 18.95 -11.65 -15.28
N LYS A 318 18.00 -10.83 -14.79
CA LYS A 318 16.93 -11.26 -13.88
C LYS A 318 16.01 -12.30 -14.52
N ARG A 319 15.57 -12.09 -15.77
CA ARG A 319 14.73 -13.04 -16.51
C ARG A 319 15.46 -14.36 -16.71
N ASP A 320 16.69 -14.33 -17.17
CA ASP A 320 17.46 -15.54 -17.46
C ASP A 320 17.74 -16.33 -16.17
N ALA A 321 17.89 -15.66 -15.02
CA ALA A 321 17.92 -16.30 -13.71
C ALA A 321 16.57 -16.95 -13.34
N ALA A 322 15.44 -16.25 -13.55
CA ALA A 322 14.10 -16.80 -13.30
C ALA A 322 13.79 -18.03 -14.17
N LEU A 323 14.18 -17.99 -15.46
CA LEU A 323 14.04 -19.12 -16.38
C LEU A 323 14.87 -20.33 -15.95
N LYS A 324 16.09 -20.11 -15.44
CA LYS A 324 16.91 -21.19 -14.87
C LYS A 324 16.28 -21.79 -13.61
N SER A 325 15.50 -21.01 -12.86
CA SER A 325 14.72 -21.47 -11.71
C SER A 325 13.40 -22.15 -12.09
N GLY A 326 13.07 -22.23 -13.40
CA GLY A 326 11.87 -22.89 -13.90
C GLY A 326 10.61 -22.00 -13.96
N GLU A 327 10.76 -20.68 -13.82
CA GLU A 327 9.66 -19.74 -14.04
C GLU A 327 9.28 -19.64 -15.52
N SER A 328 8.04 -19.20 -15.80
CA SER A 328 7.57 -19.02 -17.17
C SER A 328 8.21 -17.82 -17.86
N VAL A 329 8.33 -17.90 -19.19
CA VAL A 329 8.78 -16.77 -20.00
C VAL A 329 7.73 -15.67 -19.97
N THR A 330 8.10 -14.50 -19.44
CA THR A 330 7.29 -13.29 -19.42
C THR A 330 8.02 -12.13 -20.13
N ASP A 331 7.31 -11.01 -20.33
CA ASP A 331 7.87 -9.80 -20.94
C ASP A 331 9.04 -9.24 -20.11
N LEU A 332 10.03 -8.64 -20.78
CA LEU A 332 11.22 -8.12 -20.10
C LEU A 332 10.89 -7.04 -19.07
N LEU A 333 9.83 -6.26 -19.30
CA LEU A 333 9.41 -5.19 -18.41
C LEU A 333 8.94 -5.75 -17.05
N GLU A 334 8.46 -6.99 -16.98
CA GLU A 334 8.09 -7.66 -15.72
C GLU A 334 9.29 -7.84 -14.77
N PHE A 335 10.52 -7.82 -15.30
CA PHE A 335 11.75 -7.94 -14.54
C PHE A 335 12.38 -6.59 -14.15
N THR A 336 11.72 -5.49 -14.49
CA THR A 336 12.10 -4.16 -14.00
C THR A 336 11.46 -3.86 -12.66
N ASP A 337 12.14 -3.08 -11.81
CA ASP A 337 11.56 -2.55 -10.57
C ASP A 337 11.06 -1.11 -10.71
N LEU A 338 10.38 -0.61 -9.68
CA LEU A 338 9.81 0.75 -9.67
C LEU A 338 10.85 1.86 -9.94
N GLY A 339 12.11 1.66 -9.55
CA GLY A 339 13.19 2.62 -9.79
C GLY A 339 13.59 2.63 -11.25
N GLU A 340 13.72 1.45 -11.85
CA GLU A 340 13.96 1.29 -13.29
C GLU A 340 12.79 1.85 -14.12
N LEU A 341 11.53 1.68 -13.69
CA LEU A 341 10.37 2.29 -14.34
C LEU A 341 10.40 3.83 -14.26
N MET A 342 10.79 4.38 -13.11
CA MET A 342 11.01 5.81 -12.95
C MET A 342 12.09 6.32 -13.92
N GLU A 343 13.22 5.62 -14.03
CA GLU A 343 14.31 5.98 -14.96
C GLU A 343 13.85 5.94 -16.42
N ILE A 344 13.03 4.96 -16.81
CA ILE A 344 12.46 4.86 -18.16
C ILE A 344 11.60 6.09 -18.47
N ILE A 345 10.68 6.46 -17.58
CA ILE A 345 9.78 7.62 -17.78
C ILE A 345 10.58 8.93 -17.80
N LEU A 346 11.52 9.08 -16.87
CA LEU A 346 12.32 10.30 -16.73
C LEU A 346 13.43 10.43 -17.77
N ARG A 347 13.65 9.47 -18.66
CA ARG A 347 14.61 9.61 -19.76
C ARG A 347 14.20 10.79 -20.65
N GLY A 348 15.15 11.64 -21.05
CA GLY A 348 14.83 12.95 -21.65
C GLY A 348 13.95 12.92 -22.89
N ASP A 349 14.19 11.99 -23.81
CA ASP A 349 13.40 11.76 -25.01
C ASP A 349 12.04 11.13 -24.69
N ASN A 350 11.99 10.13 -23.80
CA ASN A 350 10.70 9.56 -23.36
C ASN A 350 9.81 10.59 -22.65
N TRP A 351 10.41 11.45 -21.82
CA TRP A 351 9.68 12.50 -21.12
C TRP A 351 9.06 13.47 -22.14
N SER A 352 9.91 14.14 -22.94
CA SER A 352 9.46 15.16 -23.89
C SER A 352 8.51 14.63 -24.96
N ASP A 353 8.76 13.43 -25.49
CA ASP A 353 7.98 12.90 -26.61
C ASP A 353 6.70 12.16 -26.17
N THR A 354 6.58 11.73 -24.91
CA THR A 354 5.54 10.78 -24.50
C THR A 354 4.90 11.06 -23.14
N PHE A 355 5.70 11.34 -22.10
CA PHE A 355 5.20 11.37 -20.72
C PHE A 355 4.93 12.77 -20.16
N GLU A 356 5.51 13.82 -20.77
CA GLU A 356 5.32 15.21 -20.34
C GLU A 356 3.85 15.63 -20.43
N ALA A 357 3.16 15.24 -21.50
CA ALA A 357 1.73 15.53 -21.66
C ALA A 357 0.85 14.88 -20.57
N VAL A 358 1.33 13.80 -19.94
CA VAL A 358 0.58 13.03 -18.94
C VAL A 358 0.85 13.56 -17.54
N PHE A 359 2.13 13.60 -17.16
CA PHE A 359 2.53 13.90 -15.79
C PHE A 359 2.82 15.40 -15.58
N VAL A 360 2.99 16.17 -16.65
CA VAL A 360 3.17 17.64 -16.70
C VAL A 360 4.44 18.14 -16.02
N ASN A 361 4.66 17.79 -14.75
CA ASN A 361 5.79 18.23 -13.94
C ASN A 361 6.74 17.06 -13.66
N ARG A 362 7.94 17.16 -14.24
CA ARG A 362 8.98 16.13 -14.15
C ARG A 362 9.50 15.92 -12.73
N ASP A 363 9.71 17.01 -12.00
CA ASP A 363 10.28 16.95 -10.65
C ASP A 363 9.24 16.43 -9.64
N ARG A 364 7.98 16.82 -9.79
CA ARG A 364 6.86 16.24 -9.01
C ARG A 364 6.73 14.75 -9.27
N PHE A 365 6.74 14.31 -10.52
CA PHE A 365 6.71 12.87 -10.84
C PHE A 365 7.89 12.13 -10.21
N ARG A 366 9.10 12.70 -10.27
CA ARG A 366 10.28 12.12 -9.61
C ARG A 366 10.06 11.99 -8.10
N GLN A 367 9.58 13.04 -7.44
CA GLN A 367 9.31 13.02 -6.00
C GLN A 367 8.28 11.96 -5.63
N ASP A 368 7.18 11.88 -6.39
CA ASP A 368 6.13 10.87 -6.21
C ASP A 368 6.70 9.45 -6.29
N MET A 369 7.50 9.16 -7.30
CA MET A 369 8.15 7.85 -7.45
C MET A 369 9.16 7.54 -6.34
N LEU A 370 9.88 8.56 -5.84
CA LEU A 370 10.78 8.41 -4.69
C LEU A 370 10.01 8.10 -3.40
N THR A 371 8.84 8.71 -3.19
CA THR A 371 7.94 8.38 -2.07
C THR A 371 7.52 6.91 -2.13
N LEU A 372 7.12 6.41 -3.31
CA LEU A 372 6.72 5.01 -3.45
C LEU A 372 7.91 4.04 -3.26
N LEU A 373 9.09 4.40 -3.75
CA LEU A 373 10.33 3.63 -3.54
C LEU A 373 10.72 3.56 -2.06
N ALA A 374 10.53 4.66 -1.34
CA ALA A 374 10.76 4.75 0.10
C ALA A 374 9.84 3.82 0.89
N LEU A 375 8.61 3.59 0.44
CA LEU A 375 7.68 2.64 1.06
C LEU A 375 7.95 1.19 0.64
N ARG A 376 8.32 0.95 -0.62
CA ARG A 376 8.60 -0.38 -1.17
C ARG A 376 9.66 -1.16 -0.38
N ARG A 377 10.72 -0.48 0.05
CA ARG A 377 11.85 -1.11 0.78
C ARG A 377 11.47 -1.63 2.16
N PRO A 378 10.87 -0.83 3.08
CA PRO A 378 10.33 -1.32 4.35
C PRO A 378 9.45 -2.53 4.18
N VAL A 379 8.51 -2.46 3.24
CA VAL A 379 7.51 -3.50 3.07
C VAL A 379 8.12 -4.82 2.58
N ALA A 380 9.07 -4.76 1.64
CA ALA A 380 9.79 -5.94 1.17
C ALA A 380 10.65 -6.61 2.26
N HIS A 381 10.92 -5.91 3.36
CA HIS A 381 11.71 -6.39 4.49
C HIS A 381 10.90 -6.52 5.79
N SER A 382 9.57 -6.51 5.71
CA SER A 382 8.67 -6.60 6.88
C SER A 382 8.99 -5.57 7.97
N ARG A 383 9.31 -4.33 7.57
CA ARG A 383 9.55 -3.23 8.49
C ARG A 383 8.27 -2.42 8.72
N VAL A 384 8.15 -1.91 9.94
CA VAL A 384 7.05 -1.05 10.36
C VAL A 384 6.92 0.18 9.46
N ILE A 385 5.71 0.38 8.94
CA ILE A 385 5.32 1.55 8.16
C ILE A 385 4.63 2.53 9.10
N ASP A 386 5.04 3.80 9.08
CA ASP A 386 4.37 4.83 9.86
C ASP A 386 3.18 5.42 9.09
N SER A 387 2.18 5.90 9.82
CA SER A 387 0.96 6.51 9.29
C SER A 387 1.18 7.59 8.22
N PRO A 388 2.13 8.55 8.37
CA PRO A 388 2.40 9.53 7.32
C PRO A 388 2.87 8.90 6.00
N GLN A 389 3.70 7.85 6.05
CA GLN A 389 4.22 7.19 4.85
C GLN A 389 3.11 6.42 4.11
N LEU A 390 2.27 5.72 4.86
CA LEU A 390 1.15 4.97 4.30
C LEU A 390 0.16 5.94 3.62
N ALA A 391 -0.27 6.98 4.33
CA ALA A 391 -1.21 7.97 3.80
C ALA A 391 -0.66 8.67 2.56
N GLU A 392 0.62 9.08 2.59
CA GLU A 392 1.25 9.73 1.43
C GLU A 392 1.30 8.79 0.23
N ALA A 393 1.76 7.55 0.40
CA ALA A 393 1.85 6.61 -0.70
C ALA A 393 0.49 6.33 -1.34
N MET A 394 -0.57 6.17 -0.54
CA MET A 394 -1.93 5.99 -1.06
C MET A 394 -2.38 7.20 -1.88
N LEU A 395 -2.13 8.43 -1.41
CA LEU A 395 -2.47 9.66 -2.14
C LEU A 395 -1.65 9.84 -3.42
N VAL A 396 -0.35 9.52 -3.37
CA VAL A 396 0.53 9.56 -4.54
C VAL A 396 0.08 8.56 -5.59
N MET A 397 -0.19 7.31 -5.19
CA MET A 397 -0.69 6.29 -6.12
C MET A 397 -2.03 6.71 -6.74
N HIS A 398 -2.95 7.26 -5.95
CA HIS A 398 -4.23 7.76 -6.46
C HIS A 398 -4.04 8.89 -7.48
N ARG A 399 -3.18 9.88 -7.19
CA ARG A 399 -2.87 10.97 -8.12
C ARG A 399 -2.25 10.45 -9.42
N LEU A 400 -1.22 9.60 -9.32
CA LEU A 400 -0.55 9.04 -10.50
C LEU A 400 -1.51 8.18 -11.33
N ASP A 401 -2.40 7.44 -10.67
CA ASP A 401 -3.44 6.66 -11.35
C ASP A 401 -4.40 7.55 -12.12
N ALA A 402 -4.90 8.62 -11.49
CA ALA A 402 -5.78 9.58 -12.14
C ALA A 402 -5.14 10.19 -13.40
N ARG A 403 -3.82 10.47 -13.36
CA ARG A 403 -3.04 10.93 -14.52
C ARG A 403 -2.96 9.89 -15.63
N MET A 404 -2.67 8.63 -15.29
CA MET A 404 -2.59 7.55 -16.28
C MET A 404 -3.96 7.23 -16.89
N SER A 405 -5.04 7.32 -16.12
CA SER A 405 -6.40 7.05 -16.56
C SER A 405 -6.96 8.12 -17.51
N GLY A 406 -6.51 9.37 -17.37
CA GLY A 406 -6.93 10.49 -18.21
C GLY A 406 -6.17 10.66 -19.53
N ALA A 407 -5.13 9.84 -19.78
CA ALA A 407 -4.16 10.03 -20.86
C ALA A 407 -4.21 8.94 -21.92
#